data_AF-A0AAU7Q8A9-F1
#
_entry.id   AF-A0AAU7Q8A9-F1
#
_cell.length_a   1.000
_cell.length_b   1.000
_cell.length_c   1.000
_cell.angle_alpha   90.00
_cell.angle_beta   90.00
_cell.angle_gamma   90.00
#
_symmetry.space_group_name_H-M   'P 1'
#
loop_
_entity.id
_entity.type
_entity.pdbx_description
1 polymer ?
#
loop_
_entity_poly.entity_id
_entity_poly.type
_entity_poly.pdbx_seq_one_letter_code
_entity_poly.pdbx_strand_id
1 'polypeptide(L)'
;MDEDAREYYRDQLYQRAARVFLVNDADIEKTRRFFEELWHAGKALTKDTHIRDTTRRRGKVIDVYDVTGSNCATHSVSGLRASGSKIFETYYTSLTTQIPIARKENFTIPISMQHFLIEKSKNSFSMDVHEMTKNFINHFPSLKNPTLKKSSTKEEIESFAAQTSSALGSSTGYSGGTTGGSLGASYELE
;
A
#
# COMPACT_ATOMS: atom_id res chain seq x y z
N MET A 1 6.38 2.04 -22.60
CA MET A 1 5.58 1.45 -21.49
C MET A 1 4.68 0.34 -22.06
N ASP A 2 4.57 -0.76 -21.33
CA ASP A 2 3.83 -1.97 -21.73
C ASP A 2 2.31 -1.76 -21.65
N GLU A 3 1.54 -2.36 -22.57
CA GLU A 3 0.08 -2.19 -22.61
C GLU A 3 -0.62 -2.79 -21.39
N ASP A 4 -0.13 -3.91 -20.86
CA ASP A 4 -0.70 -4.56 -19.68
C ASP A 4 -0.56 -3.65 -18.44
N ALA A 5 0.52 -2.86 -18.36
CA ALA A 5 0.72 -1.89 -17.29
C ALA A 5 -0.24 -0.69 -17.41
N ARG A 6 -0.47 -0.20 -18.63
CA ARG A 6 -1.45 0.88 -18.89
C ARG A 6 -2.87 0.45 -18.55
N GLU A 7 -3.25 -0.77 -18.93
CA GLU A 7 -4.56 -1.33 -18.57
C GLU A 7 -4.72 -1.45 -17.05
N TYR A 8 -3.67 -1.92 -16.36
CA TYR A 8 -3.68 -2.00 -14.90
C TYR A 8 -3.86 -0.63 -14.24
N TYR A 9 -3.14 0.41 -14.68
CA TYR A 9 -3.31 1.75 -14.11
C TYR A 9 -4.71 2.31 -14.31
N ARG A 10 -5.29 2.16 -15.52
CA ARG A 10 -6.67 2.59 -15.77
C ARG A 10 -7.66 1.85 -14.87
N ASP A 11 -7.50 0.55 -14.67
CA ASP A 11 -8.32 -0.25 -13.75
C ASP A 11 -8.24 0.30 -12.32
N GLN A 12 -7.02 0.53 -11.81
CA GLN A 12 -6.84 1.08 -10.46
C GLN A 12 -7.44 2.49 -10.32
N LEU A 13 -7.18 3.38 -11.28
CA LEU A 13 -7.66 4.77 -11.23
C LEU A 13 -9.18 4.88 -11.32
N TYR A 14 -9.81 4.17 -12.27
CA TYR A 14 -11.22 4.40 -12.59
C TYR A 14 -12.18 3.37 -11.99
N GLN A 15 -11.76 2.11 -11.82
CA GLN A 15 -12.64 1.08 -11.24
C GLN A 15 -12.48 0.97 -9.73
N ARG A 16 -11.29 1.27 -9.21
CA ARG A 16 -10.96 1.17 -7.78
C ARG A 16 -10.71 2.52 -7.10
N ALA A 17 -10.87 3.63 -7.83
CA ALA A 17 -10.67 5.00 -7.33
C ALA A 17 -9.32 5.18 -6.61
N ALA A 18 -8.27 4.52 -7.10
CA ALA A 18 -6.95 4.59 -6.51
C ALA A 18 -6.39 6.03 -6.57
N ARG A 19 -5.65 6.40 -5.52
CA ARG A 19 -4.93 7.67 -5.45
C ARG A 19 -3.46 7.44 -5.74
N VAL A 20 -2.84 8.41 -6.39
CA VAL A 20 -1.43 8.34 -6.78
C VAL A 20 -0.65 9.41 -6.05
N PHE A 21 0.45 8.99 -5.43
CA PHE A 21 1.36 9.88 -4.72
C PHE A 21 2.76 9.74 -5.33
N LEU A 22 3.40 10.88 -5.60
CA LEU A 22 4.82 10.95 -5.90
C LEU A 22 5.57 11.13 -4.58
N VAL A 23 6.54 10.25 -4.32
CA VAL A 23 7.43 10.30 -3.16
C VAL A 23 8.82 10.70 -3.66
N ASN A 24 9.24 11.93 -3.38
CA ASN A 24 10.45 12.54 -3.95
C ASN A 24 11.75 12.06 -3.30
N ASP A 25 11.71 11.62 -2.04
CA ASP A 25 12.88 11.14 -1.30
C ASP A 25 13.15 9.63 -1.48
N ALA A 26 12.30 8.96 -2.27
CA ALA A 26 12.44 7.54 -2.58
C ALA A 26 13.37 7.33 -3.79
N ASP A 27 14.39 6.51 -3.63
CA ASP A 27 15.27 6.10 -4.73
C ASP A 27 14.55 5.11 -5.67
N ILE A 28 14.43 5.48 -6.95
CA ILE A 28 13.68 4.69 -7.93
C ILE A 28 14.31 3.32 -8.20
N GLU A 29 15.63 3.21 -8.20
CA GLU A 29 16.35 1.97 -8.50
C GLU A 29 16.25 0.99 -7.33
N LYS A 30 16.36 1.49 -6.10
CA LYS A 30 16.13 0.68 -4.89
C LYS A 30 14.68 0.24 -4.76
N THR A 31 13.73 1.15 -5.06
CA THR A 31 12.29 0.82 -5.07
C THR A 31 12.01 -0.30 -6.06
N ARG A 32 12.53 -0.16 -7.29
CA ARG A 32 12.39 -1.15 -8.35
C ARG A 32 12.97 -2.49 -7.94
N ARG A 33 14.23 -2.51 -7.50
CA ARG A 33 14.92 -3.72 -7.05
C ARG A 33 14.12 -4.47 -5.99
N PHE A 34 13.61 -3.77 -4.98
CA PHE A 34 12.82 -4.38 -3.91
C PHE A 34 11.59 -5.13 -4.45
N PHE A 35 10.79 -4.48 -5.30
CA PHE A 35 9.58 -5.13 -5.84
C PHE A 35 9.88 -6.21 -6.87
N GLU A 36 10.95 -6.06 -7.67
CA GLU A 36 11.41 -7.10 -8.59
C GLU A 36 11.91 -8.33 -7.84
N GLU A 37 12.65 -8.17 -6.75
CA GLU A 37 13.10 -9.29 -5.90
C GLU A 37 11.92 -10.05 -5.28
N LEU A 38 10.93 -9.33 -4.72
CA LEU A 38 9.69 -9.94 -4.21
C LEU A 38 8.96 -10.73 -5.30
N TRP A 39 8.86 -10.13 -6.48
CA TRP A 39 8.23 -10.78 -7.62
C TRP A 39 9.01 -12.01 -8.09
N HIS A 40 10.33 -11.94 -8.22
CA HIS A 40 11.15 -13.08 -8.64
C HIS A 40 11.03 -14.24 -7.66
N ALA A 41 11.03 -13.96 -6.35
CA ALA A 41 10.82 -14.95 -5.29
C ALA A 41 9.39 -15.52 -5.24
N GLY A 42 8.40 -14.80 -5.77
CA GLY A 42 7.00 -15.21 -5.76
C GLY A 42 6.72 -16.49 -6.57
N LYS A 43 5.69 -17.22 -6.14
CA LYS A 43 5.23 -18.48 -6.76
C LYS A 43 4.28 -18.20 -7.93
N ALA A 44 4.31 -19.07 -8.93
CA ALA A 44 3.36 -19.01 -10.04
C ALA A 44 1.92 -19.21 -9.51
N LEU A 45 0.97 -18.54 -10.16
CA LEU A 45 -0.45 -18.72 -9.85
C LEU A 45 -0.88 -20.16 -10.14
N THR A 46 -1.60 -20.78 -9.21
CA THR A 46 -2.34 -22.00 -9.48
C THR A 46 -3.44 -21.70 -10.50
N LYS A 47 -3.84 -22.70 -11.31
CA LYS A 47 -4.84 -22.55 -12.38
C LYS A 47 -6.23 -22.30 -11.79
N ASP A 48 -6.48 -21.09 -11.33
CA ASP A 48 -7.79 -20.65 -10.85
C ASP A 48 -8.59 -20.00 -12.00
N THR A 49 -9.88 -20.29 -12.08
CA THR A 49 -10.73 -19.97 -13.24
C THR A 49 -11.21 -18.51 -13.29
N HIS A 50 -10.88 -17.68 -12.28
CA HIS A 50 -11.41 -16.32 -12.15
C HIS A 50 -10.34 -15.20 -12.07
N ILE A 51 -9.16 -15.41 -12.65
CA ILE A 51 -8.11 -14.37 -12.74
C ILE A 51 -8.06 -13.69 -14.12
N ARG A 52 -7.77 -12.37 -14.15
CA ARG A 52 -7.57 -11.60 -15.39
C ARG A 52 -6.43 -12.19 -16.22
N ASP A 53 -6.51 -12.10 -17.55
CA ASP A 53 -5.48 -12.64 -18.45
C ASP A 53 -4.09 -12.01 -18.22
N THR A 54 -4.04 -10.72 -17.88
CA THR A 54 -2.79 -10.03 -17.50
C THR A 54 -2.18 -10.64 -16.23
N THR A 55 -3.01 -10.85 -15.20
CA THR A 55 -2.62 -11.54 -13.97
C THR A 55 -2.23 -12.99 -14.25
N ARG A 56 -2.92 -13.72 -15.13
CA ARG A 56 -2.54 -15.09 -15.51
C ARG A 56 -1.18 -15.16 -16.19
N ARG A 57 -0.88 -14.23 -17.09
CA ARG A 57 0.38 -14.21 -17.86
C ARG A 57 1.57 -13.77 -17.03
N ARG A 58 1.37 -12.85 -16.08
CA ARG A 58 2.48 -12.20 -15.37
C ARG A 58 2.43 -12.46 -13.87
N GLY A 59 1.25 -12.41 -13.26
CA GLY A 59 1.01 -12.51 -11.82
C GLY A 59 1.77 -13.62 -11.09
N LYS A 60 2.20 -13.28 -9.88
CA LYS A 60 2.79 -14.21 -8.91
C LYS A 60 2.19 -13.98 -7.53
N VAL A 61 2.16 -15.04 -6.74
CA VAL A 61 1.82 -14.98 -5.31
C VAL A 61 3.11 -14.70 -4.55
N ILE A 62 3.22 -13.49 -3.99
CA ILE A 62 4.40 -13.06 -3.23
C ILE A 62 4.37 -13.56 -1.79
N ASP A 63 3.18 -13.65 -1.18
CA ASP A 63 2.97 -14.05 0.20
C ASP A 63 1.51 -14.52 0.44
N VAL A 64 1.22 -14.94 1.68
CA VAL A 64 -0.16 -15.21 2.14
C VAL A 64 -0.72 -13.93 2.74
N TYR A 65 -1.85 -13.48 2.22
CA TYR A 65 -2.49 -12.25 2.67
C TYR A 65 -2.97 -12.36 4.12
N ASP A 66 -2.53 -11.42 4.95
CA ASP A 66 -2.93 -11.21 6.32
C ASP A 66 -3.26 -9.73 6.53
N VAL A 67 -4.53 -9.45 6.85
CA VAL A 67 -5.04 -8.09 7.11
C VAL A 67 -4.28 -7.38 8.24
N THR A 68 -3.63 -8.11 9.14
CA THR A 68 -2.92 -7.56 10.30
C THR A 68 -1.43 -7.33 10.07
N GLY A 69 -0.81 -7.93 9.05
CA GLY A 69 0.65 -7.90 8.89
C GLY A 69 1.21 -8.08 7.48
N SER A 70 0.49 -8.74 6.57
CA SER A 70 0.99 -9.09 5.24
C SER A 70 -0.02 -8.69 4.17
N ASN A 71 0.04 -7.43 3.75
CA ASN A 71 -0.89 -6.89 2.76
C ASN A 71 -0.25 -5.78 1.92
N CYS A 72 -1.04 -5.17 1.05
CA CYS A 72 -0.56 -4.13 0.13
C CYS A 72 0.02 -2.90 0.85
N ALA A 73 -0.51 -2.53 2.02
CA ALA A 73 0.01 -1.41 2.80
C ALA A 73 1.37 -1.74 3.42
N THR A 74 1.52 -2.91 4.06
CA THR A 74 2.78 -3.31 4.69
C THR A 74 3.90 -3.49 3.66
N HIS A 75 3.58 -4.02 2.48
CA HIS A 75 4.54 -4.10 1.36
C HIS A 75 4.91 -2.73 0.79
N SER A 76 3.95 -1.81 0.68
CA SER A 76 4.21 -0.44 0.22
C SER A 76 5.12 0.31 1.19
N VAL A 77 4.86 0.19 2.51
CA VAL A 77 5.71 0.78 3.56
C VAL A 77 7.12 0.18 3.50
N SER A 78 7.24 -1.14 3.34
CA SER A 78 8.54 -1.82 3.26
C SER A 78 9.34 -1.40 2.03
N GLY A 79 8.68 -1.31 0.86
CA GLY A 79 9.33 -0.88 -0.38
C GLY A 79 9.83 0.56 -0.33
N LEU A 80 9.03 1.47 0.26
CA LEU A 80 9.45 2.86 0.46
C LEU A 80 10.58 2.99 1.48
N ARG A 81 10.63 2.15 2.52
CA ARG A 81 11.78 2.13 3.44
C ARG A 81 13.03 1.58 2.77
N ALA A 82 12.90 0.52 1.99
CA ALA A 82 14.00 -0.07 1.23
C ALA A 82 14.57 0.92 0.19
N SER A 83 13.75 1.86 -0.31
CA SER A 83 14.20 2.94 -1.18
C SER A 83 14.99 4.03 -0.47
N GLY A 84 15.03 4.02 0.86
CA GLY A 84 15.68 5.05 1.67
C GLY A 84 14.76 6.24 2.01
N SER A 85 13.49 6.18 1.65
CA SER A 85 12.51 7.21 2.00
C SER A 85 12.34 7.31 3.52
N LYS A 86 12.27 8.55 4.01
CA LYS A 86 12.06 8.89 5.41
C LYS A 86 10.66 9.43 5.67
N ILE A 87 9.75 9.32 4.70
CA ILE A 87 8.40 9.89 4.87
C ILE A 87 7.63 9.31 6.05
N PHE A 88 8.01 8.13 6.54
CA PHE A 88 7.41 7.48 7.72
C PHE A 88 8.14 7.76 9.04
N GLU A 89 9.22 8.55 9.01
CA GLU A 89 9.90 9.03 10.21
C GLU A 89 9.26 10.35 10.64
N THR A 90 8.48 10.32 11.71
CA THR A 90 7.85 11.50 12.30
C THR A 90 8.59 11.88 13.57
N TYR A 91 8.80 13.18 13.77
CA TYR A 91 9.43 13.72 14.98
C TYR A 91 8.39 14.58 15.68
N TYR A 92 8.17 14.32 16.97
CA TYR A 92 7.36 15.19 17.81
C TYR A 92 8.15 15.61 19.04
N THR A 93 8.04 16.88 19.41
CA THR A 93 8.61 17.36 20.67
C THR A 93 7.65 17.00 21.79
N SER A 94 8.11 16.20 22.75
CA SER A 94 7.33 15.92 23.96
C SER A 94 7.04 17.21 24.70
N LEU A 95 5.76 17.50 24.96
CA LEU A 95 5.36 18.70 25.72
C LEU A 95 5.92 18.71 27.15
N THR A 96 6.14 17.52 27.73
CA THR A 96 6.62 17.33 29.10
C THR A 96 8.14 17.36 29.22
N THR A 97 8.87 16.80 28.26
CA THR A 97 10.35 16.70 28.35
C THR A 97 11.09 17.65 27.41
N GLN A 98 10.42 18.25 26.44
CA GLN A 98 11.01 19.07 25.36
C GLN A 98 12.06 18.32 24.52
N ILE A 99 12.13 16.99 24.63
CA ILE A 99 13.01 16.15 23.83
C ILE A 99 12.26 15.73 22.55
N PRO A 100 12.87 15.86 21.36
CA PRO A 100 12.31 15.33 20.13
C PRO A 100 12.33 13.80 20.17
N ILE A 101 11.15 13.20 20.06
CA ILE A 101 10.97 11.75 20.00
C ILE A 101 10.71 11.37 18.54
N ALA A 102 11.59 10.53 18.00
CA ALA A 102 11.41 9.93 16.70
C ALA A 102 10.40 8.77 16.80
N ARG A 103 9.38 8.80 15.96
CA ARG A 103 8.42 7.72 15.77
C ARG A 103 8.51 7.23 14.33
N LYS A 104 8.48 5.90 14.16
CA LYS A 104 8.34 5.29 12.85
C LYS A 104 6.88 4.88 12.66
N GLU A 105 6.19 5.54 11.74
CA GLU A 105 4.82 5.18 11.40
C GLU A 105 4.81 3.86 10.62
N ASN A 106 4.01 2.90 11.10
CA ASN A 106 3.74 1.64 10.42
C ASN A 106 2.27 1.61 10.02
N PHE A 107 1.98 1.11 8.82
CA PHE A 107 0.62 0.99 8.32
C PHE A 107 0.34 -0.45 7.89
N THR A 108 -0.57 -1.10 8.60
CA THR A 108 -1.19 -2.37 8.19
C THR A 108 -2.55 -2.14 7.54
N ILE A 109 -3.18 -1.00 7.83
CA ILE A 109 -4.48 -0.60 7.28
C ILE A 109 -4.27 0.34 6.09
N PRO A 110 -4.68 -0.05 4.86
CA PRO A 110 -4.44 0.75 3.65
C PRO A 110 -5.05 2.17 3.69
N ILE A 111 -6.27 2.32 4.23
CA ILE A 111 -6.92 3.63 4.29
C ILE A 111 -6.20 4.59 5.24
N SER A 112 -5.63 4.08 6.35
CA SER A 112 -4.82 4.88 7.27
C SER A 112 -3.54 5.37 6.61
N MET A 113 -2.87 4.52 5.81
CA MET A 113 -1.71 4.93 5.01
C MET A 113 -2.09 6.01 3.98
N GLN A 114 -3.24 5.85 3.31
CA GLN A 114 -3.72 6.84 2.36
C GLN A 114 -3.96 8.19 3.06
N HIS A 115 -4.65 8.21 4.20
CA HIS A 115 -4.86 9.43 4.99
C HIS A 115 -3.54 10.10 5.39
N PHE A 116 -2.56 9.32 5.84
CA PHE A 116 -1.24 9.83 6.13
C PHE A 116 -0.57 10.52 4.93
N LEU A 117 -0.60 9.88 3.75
CA LEU A 117 -0.02 10.45 2.53
C LEU A 117 -0.76 11.71 2.06
N ILE A 118 -2.08 11.79 2.25
CA ILE A 118 -2.86 13.00 1.99
C ILE A 118 -2.37 14.15 2.87
N GLU A 119 -2.30 13.94 4.18
CA GLU A 119 -1.87 14.97 5.11
C GLU A 119 -0.43 15.40 4.84
N LYS A 120 0.47 14.45 4.55
CA LYS A 120 1.85 14.77 4.18
C LYS A 120 1.93 15.54 2.86
N SER A 121 1.07 15.25 1.89
CA SER A 121 1.01 15.98 0.62
C SER A 121 0.54 17.43 0.75
N LYS A 122 -0.17 17.77 1.83
CA LYS A 122 -0.56 19.14 2.16
C LYS A 122 0.56 19.93 2.85
N ASN A 123 1.58 19.25 3.38
CA ASN A 123 2.67 19.90 4.10
C ASN A 123 3.65 20.57 3.12
N SER A 124 3.48 21.88 2.95
CA SER A 124 4.32 22.70 2.05
C SER A 124 5.80 22.79 2.44
N PHE A 125 6.17 22.41 3.67
CA PHE A 125 7.55 22.52 4.15
C PHE A 125 8.43 21.33 3.74
N SER A 126 7.87 20.12 3.68
CA SER A 126 8.69 18.92 3.43
C SER A 126 8.84 18.59 1.94
N MET A 127 7.90 18.97 1.06
CA MET A 127 7.88 18.63 -0.38
C MET A 127 8.20 17.16 -0.74
N ASP A 128 8.21 16.24 0.22
CA ASP A 128 8.61 14.85 -0.01
C ASP A 128 7.48 14.05 -0.68
N VAL A 129 6.22 14.48 -0.53
CA VAL A 129 5.05 13.76 -1.04
C VAL A 129 4.16 14.73 -1.81
N HIS A 130 3.76 14.37 -3.02
CA HIS A 130 2.79 15.10 -3.82
C HIS A 130 1.65 14.20 -4.26
N GLU A 131 0.42 14.69 -4.14
CA GLU A 131 -0.71 14.01 -4.75
C GLU A 131 -0.73 14.25 -6.26
N MET A 132 -0.57 13.17 -7.03
CA MET A 132 -0.47 13.19 -8.48
C MET A 132 -1.68 12.55 -9.17
N THR A 133 -2.74 12.21 -8.42
CA THR A 133 -3.94 11.52 -8.94
C THR A 133 -4.50 12.18 -10.21
N LYS A 134 -4.71 13.51 -10.21
CA LYS A 134 -5.21 14.25 -11.39
C LYS A 134 -4.24 14.19 -12.58
N ASN A 135 -2.94 14.33 -12.32
CA ASN A 135 -1.91 14.24 -13.36
C ASN A 135 -1.89 12.84 -13.99
N PHE A 136 -2.03 11.79 -13.18
CA PHE A 136 -2.11 10.41 -13.65
C PHE A 136 -3.38 10.14 -14.45
N ILE A 137 -4.54 10.65 -14.02
CA ILE A 137 -5.80 10.57 -14.78
C ILE A 137 -5.66 11.22 -16.16
N ASN A 138 -5.01 12.38 -16.25
CA ASN A 138 -4.77 13.07 -17.52
C ASN A 138 -3.81 12.28 -18.43
N HIS A 139 -2.81 11.63 -17.85
CA HIS A 139 -1.83 10.84 -18.60
C HIS A 139 -2.37 9.47 -19.04
N PHE A 140 -3.29 8.89 -18.28
CA PHE A 140 -3.92 7.60 -18.56
C PHE A 140 -5.45 7.74 -18.66
N PRO A 141 -5.98 8.41 -19.69
CA PRO A 141 -7.41 8.61 -19.83
C PRO A 141 -8.16 7.28 -19.97
N SER A 142 -9.40 7.25 -19.47
CA SER A 142 -10.29 6.10 -19.62
C SER A 142 -10.62 5.86 -21.09
N LEU A 143 -10.60 4.59 -21.52
CA LEU A 143 -10.95 4.19 -22.88
C LEU A 143 -12.47 3.94 -23.06
N LYS A 144 -13.25 3.87 -21.96
CA LYS A 144 -14.70 3.59 -21.93
C LYS A 144 -15.36 4.39 -20.79
N ASN A 145 -16.71 4.47 -20.75
CA ASN A 145 -17.42 4.95 -19.56
C ASN A 145 -17.12 4.01 -18.39
N PRO A 146 -16.29 4.40 -17.41
CA PRO A 146 -15.86 3.48 -16.38
C PRO A 146 -17.01 3.23 -15.41
N THR A 147 -17.45 1.98 -15.31
CA THR A 147 -18.29 1.56 -14.20
C THR A 147 -17.39 1.17 -13.04
N LEU A 148 -17.68 1.71 -11.84
CA LEU A 148 -17.04 1.24 -10.62
C LEU A 148 -17.32 -0.25 -10.49
N LYS A 149 -16.25 -1.04 -10.34
CA LYS A 149 -16.40 -2.48 -10.17
C LYS A 149 -16.93 -2.72 -8.76
N LYS A 150 -18.03 -3.45 -8.64
CA LYS A 150 -18.50 -3.91 -7.33
C LYS A 150 -17.39 -4.76 -6.71
N SER A 151 -16.94 -4.36 -5.53
CA SER A 151 -16.07 -5.18 -4.70
C SER A 151 -16.75 -6.53 -4.45
N SER A 152 -15.97 -7.60 -4.39
CA SER A 152 -16.48 -8.89 -3.89
C SER A 152 -16.94 -8.74 -2.44
N THR A 153 -17.86 -9.60 -1.97
CA THR A 153 -18.32 -9.58 -0.56
C THR A 153 -17.16 -9.65 0.43
N LYS A 154 -16.09 -10.39 0.09
CA LYS A 154 -14.86 -10.45 0.88
C LYS A 154 -14.12 -9.11 0.89
N GLU A 155 -13.90 -8.49 -0.27
CA GLU A 155 -13.27 -7.15 -0.38
C GLU A 155 -14.11 -6.07 0.33
N GLU A 156 -15.45 -6.16 0.31
CA GLU A 156 -16.33 -5.23 1.05
C GLU A 156 -16.19 -5.40 2.57
N ILE A 157 -16.17 -6.64 3.06
CA ILE A 157 -15.97 -6.93 4.49
C ILE A 157 -14.58 -6.47 4.93
N GLU A 158 -13.54 -6.74 4.16
CA GLU A 158 -12.18 -6.29 4.44
C GLU A 158 -12.06 -4.76 4.40
N SER A 159 -12.69 -4.10 3.42
CA SER A 159 -12.74 -2.65 3.32
C SER A 159 -13.49 -2.03 4.50
N PHE A 160 -14.63 -2.60 4.90
CA PHE A 160 -15.40 -2.16 6.06
C PHE A 160 -14.59 -2.33 7.35
N ALA A 161 -13.95 -3.48 7.55
CA ALA A 161 -13.07 -3.74 8.69
C ALA A 161 -11.86 -2.78 8.72
N ALA A 162 -11.28 -2.48 7.57
CA ALA A 162 -10.20 -1.51 7.44
C ALA A 162 -10.66 -0.08 7.78
N GLN A 163 -11.85 0.31 7.33
CA GLN A 163 -12.44 1.63 7.63
C GLN A 163 -12.76 1.78 9.12
N THR A 164 -13.39 0.79 9.75
CA THR A 164 -13.68 0.81 11.19
C THR A 164 -12.40 0.81 12.02
N SER A 165 -11.43 -0.03 11.66
CA SER A 165 -10.13 -0.09 12.33
C SER A 165 -9.36 1.23 12.18
N SER A 166 -9.42 1.87 11.00
CA SER A 166 -8.79 3.18 10.79
C SER A 166 -9.48 4.29 11.57
N ALA A 167 -10.81 4.26 11.73
CA ALA A 167 -11.52 5.27 12.52
C ALA A 167 -11.11 5.19 13.99
N LEU A 168 -10.99 3.97 14.52
CA LEU A 168 -10.55 3.70 15.90
C LEU A 168 -9.04 3.94 16.10
N GLY A 169 -8.21 3.68 15.08
CA GLY A 169 -6.75 3.86 15.10
C GLY A 169 -6.23 5.20 14.56
N SER A 170 -7.12 6.16 14.28
CA SER A 170 -6.79 7.41 13.56
C SER A 170 -5.78 8.35 14.25
N SER A 171 -5.40 8.09 15.51
CA SER A 171 -4.39 8.90 16.22
C SER A 171 -2.97 8.31 16.22
N THR A 172 -2.78 7.04 15.84
CA THR A 172 -1.46 6.37 15.83
C THR A 172 -1.44 5.26 14.80
N GLY A 173 -0.43 5.20 13.92
CA GLY A 173 -0.25 4.08 12.98
C GLY A 173 -0.40 2.75 13.71
N TYR A 174 -1.54 2.08 13.51
CA TYR A 174 -1.88 0.88 14.25
C TYR A 174 -0.95 -0.24 13.77
N SER A 175 0.09 -0.49 14.56
CA SER A 175 0.90 -1.69 14.50
C SER A 175 0.30 -2.65 15.52
N GLY A 176 -0.49 -3.62 15.07
CA GLY A 176 -0.91 -4.77 15.88
C GLY A 176 0.25 -5.71 16.25
N GLY A 177 1.46 -5.18 16.46
CA GLY A 177 2.67 -5.96 16.55
C GLY A 177 3.81 -5.22 17.22
N THR A 178 3.62 -4.70 18.43
CA THR A 178 4.72 -4.51 19.40
C THR A 178 4.16 -4.51 20.82
N THR A 179 3.77 -5.67 21.35
CA THR A 179 3.93 -6.05 22.77
C THR A 179 3.51 -7.52 22.94
N GLY A 180 4.50 -8.41 23.06
CA GLY A 180 4.43 -9.72 23.72
C GLY A 180 3.29 -10.68 23.38
N GLY A 181 3.57 -11.69 22.55
CA GLY A 181 2.73 -12.87 22.45
C GLY A 181 3.22 -13.84 21.38
N SER A 182 3.96 -14.86 21.79
CA SER A 182 4.30 -15.98 20.90
C SER A 182 3.03 -16.66 20.41
N LEU A 183 2.88 -16.94 19.12
CA LEU A 183 2.26 -18.17 18.63
C LEU A 183 2.78 -18.40 17.21
N GLY A 184 3.88 -19.15 17.13
CA GLY A 184 4.13 -19.94 15.93
C GLY A 184 2.98 -20.91 15.77
N ALA A 185 2.24 -20.80 14.66
CA ALA A 185 1.39 -21.85 14.16
C ALA A 185 1.98 -22.26 12.81
N SER A 186 2.79 -23.31 12.88
CA SER A 186 3.02 -24.21 11.77
C SER A 186 1.68 -24.70 11.24
N TYR A 187 1.44 -24.57 9.94
CA TYR A 187 0.44 -25.38 9.25
C TYR A 187 1.22 -26.34 8.34
N GLU A 188 1.21 -27.62 8.70
CA GLU A 188 1.49 -28.71 7.77
C GLU A 188 0.49 -28.59 6.61
N LEU A 189 1.01 -28.68 5.39
CA LEU A 189 0.20 -28.87 4.19
C LEU A 189 0.17 -30.38 3.94
N GLU A 190 -1.00 -31.00 4.13
CA GLU A 190 -1.34 -32.24 3.41
C GLU A 190 -1.60 -31.94 1.93
#